data_AF-A0A7C5FML5-F1
#
_entry.id   AF-A0A7C5FML5-F1
#
_cell.length_a   1.000
_cell.length_b   1.000
_cell.length_c   1.000
_cell.angle_alpha   90.00
_cell.angle_beta   90.00
_cell.angle_gamma   90.00
#
_symmetry.space_group_name_H-M   'P 1'
#
loop_
_entity.id
_entity.type
_entity.pdbx_description
1 polymer ?
#
loop_
_entity_poly.entity_id
_entity_poly.type
_entity_poly.pdbx_seq_one_letter_code
_entity_poly.pdbx_strand_id
1 'polypeptide(L)'
;MGEDQIRKDPGIEDIASRIAQMSPVKSFPDDYLPAETRKNLRIPVGSDIIMFRQDEFIVVSIDSRRVYLRSNVEAKYIFYSAKRGQENIPSPANLDIDSAISRFEHDLDATLSMINVECSNFSQKNQNDVRLLVSKLLGYSDIF
;
A
#
# COMPACT_ATOMS: atom_id res chain seq x y z
N MET A 1 5.87 -41.81 22.30
CA MET A 1 6.23 -40.39 22.53
C MET A 1 6.11 -39.71 21.19
N GLY A 2 5.02 -38.98 20.98
CA GLY A 2 4.73 -38.32 19.71
C GLY A 2 5.64 -37.10 19.59
N GLU A 3 6.46 -37.10 18.54
CA GLU A 3 7.17 -35.90 18.13
C GLU A 3 6.13 -34.87 17.70
N ASP A 4 6.07 -33.76 18.43
CA ASP A 4 5.40 -32.53 18.03
C ASP A 4 6.01 -32.05 16.72
N GLN A 5 5.47 -32.53 15.60
CA GLN A 5 5.57 -31.84 14.33
C GLN A 5 4.72 -30.58 14.44
N ILE A 6 5.32 -29.52 14.98
CA ILE A 6 4.90 -28.16 14.71
C ILE A 6 5.01 -28.01 13.19
N ARG A 7 3.92 -28.26 12.47
CA ARG A 7 3.76 -27.81 11.10
C ARG A 7 3.93 -26.30 11.14
N LYS A 8 5.12 -25.80 10.81
CA LYS A 8 5.26 -24.45 10.25
C LYS A 8 4.31 -24.45 9.06
N ASP A 9 3.18 -23.75 9.16
CA ASP A 9 2.16 -23.73 8.11
C ASP A 9 2.84 -23.33 6.79
N PRO A 10 3.06 -24.27 5.84
CA PRO A 10 3.71 -23.96 4.57
C PRO A 10 2.80 -23.12 3.66
N GLY A 11 1.60 -22.75 4.11
CA GLY A 11 0.58 -22.13 3.28
C GLY A 11 0.70 -20.62 3.12
N ILE A 12 0.97 -19.88 4.20
CA ILE A 12 0.78 -18.42 4.19
C ILE A 12 1.84 -17.71 3.31
N GLU A 13 3.12 -18.03 3.51
CA GLU A 13 4.22 -17.40 2.78
C GLU A 13 4.19 -17.75 1.28
N ASP A 14 3.87 -19.00 0.95
CA ASP A 14 3.75 -19.48 -0.44
C ASP A 14 2.56 -18.83 -1.15
N ILE A 15 1.41 -18.73 -0.48
CA ILE A 15 0.22 -18.05 -1.01
C ILE A 15 0.51 -16.56 -1.21
N ALA A 16 1.08 -15.90 -0.21
CA ALA A 16 1.42 -14.48 -0.29
C ALA A 16 2.41 -14.21 -1.44
N SER A 17 3.43 -15.06 -1.59
CA SER A 17 4.41 -14.97 -2.67
C SER A 17 3.78 -15.15 -4.05
N ARG A 18 2.91 -16.15 -4.22
CA ARG A 18 2.19 -16.36 -5.47
C ARG A 18 1.29 -15.18 -5.83
N ILE A 19 0.53 -14.67 -4.86
CA ILE A 19 -0.35 -13.51 -5.07
C ILE A 19 0.48 -12.27 -5.44
N ALA A 20 1.56 -11.99 -4.72
CA ALA A 20 2.42 -10.84 -5.01
C ALA A 20 3.03 -10.91 -6.42
N GLN A 21 3.40 -12.10 -6.90
CA GLN A 21 3.90 -12.30 -8.28
C GLN A 21 2.83 -12.10 -9.35
N MET A 22 1.57 -12.42 -9.05
CA MET A 22 0.43 -12.28 -9.97
C MET A 22 -0.27 -10.92 -9.86
N SER A 23 0.03 -10.15 -8.81
CA SER A 23 -0.59 -8.86 -8.54
C SER A 23 -0.30 -7.87 -9.67
N PRO A 24 -1.30 -7.12 -10.15
CA PRO A 24 -1.08 -6.04 -11.10
C PRO A 24 -0.46 -4.79 -10.46
N VAL A 25 -0.35 -4.73 -9.13
CA VAL A 25 0.12 -3.57 -8.38
C VAL A 25 1.57 -3.27 -8.71
N LYS A 26 1.82 -2.03 -9.12
CA LYS A 26 3.15 -1.53 -9.46
C LYS A 26 3.68 -0.57 -8.38
N SER A 27 4.87 -0.04 -8.58
CA SER A 27 5.47 0.92 -7.65
C SER A 27 4.80 2.28 -7.81
N PHE A 28 4.00 2.67 -6.81
CA PHE A 28 3.40 4.00 -6.79
C PHE A 28 4.38 5.04 -6.24
N PRO A 29 4.44 6.26 -6.82
CA PRO A 29 3.69 6.71 -7.99
C PRO A 29 4.43 6.49 -9.31
N ASP A 30 5.68 6.03 -9.26
CA ASP A 30 6.63 6.03 -10.39
C ASP A 30 6.12 5.25 -11.61
N ASP A 31 5.50 4.08 -11.40
CA ASP A 31 4.97 3.24 -12.48
C ASP A 31 3.59 3.68 -12.98
N TYR A 32 2.95 4.63 -12.28
CA TYR A 32 1.63 5.14 -12.61
C TYR A 32 1.67 6.54 -13.22
N LEU A 33 2.84 7.19 -13.20
CA LEU A 33 3.07 8.52 -13.73
C LEU A 33 4.12 8.50 -14.85
N PRO A 34 4.07 9.46 -15.79
CA PRO A 34 5.12 9.59 -16.79
C PRO A 34 6.46 9.94 -16.13
N ALA A 35 7.53 9.30 -16.61
CA ALA A 35 8.91 9.59 -16.21
C ALA A 35 9.34 10.95 -16.76
N GLU A 36 9.03 12.02 -16.05
CA GLU A 36 9.48 13.36 -16.37
C GLU A 36 10.38 13.90 -15.25
N THR A 37 11.42 14.63 -15.64
CA THR A 37 12.26 15.42 -14.73
C THR A 37 11.42 16.52 -14.08
N ARG A 38 10.86 16.22 -12.91
CA ARG A 38 10.01 17.13 -12.15
C ARG A 38 10.72 17.58 -10.89
N LYS A 39 10.29 18.73 -10.36
CA LYS A 39 10.64 19.13 -9.00
C LYS A 39 10.12 18.04 -8.07
N ASN A 40 10.97 17.54 -7.19
CA ASN A 40 10.55 16.59 -6.17
C ASN A 40 10.00 17.34 -4.95
N LEU A 41 8.92 16.81 -4.40
CA LEU A 41 8.40 17.13 -3.09
C LEU A 41 9.02 16.16 -2.08
N ARG A 42 9.54 16.69 -0.98
CA ARG A 42 9.97 15.87 0.15
C ARG A 42 8.80 15.64 1.09
N ILE A 43 8.49 14.39 1.40
CA ILE A 43 7.47 14.02 2.38
C ILE A 43 8.13 13.27 3.55
N PRO A 44 7.52 13.28 4.75
CA PRO A 44 7.97 12.42 5.83
C PRO A 44 7.89 10.93 5.44
N VAL A 45 8.81 10.13 5.97
CA VAL A 45 8.75 8.66 5.89
C VAL A 45 8.65 8.12 7.30
N GLY A 46 7.89 7.04 7.47
CA GLY A 46 7.65 6.44 8.76
C GLY A 46 6.96 5.09 8.66
N SER A 47 6.66 4.51 9.81
CA SER A 47 6.02 3.19 9.92
C SER A 47 4.53 3.29 10.24
N ASP A 48 4.15 4.25 11.08
CA ASP A 48 2.76 4.53 11.43
C ASP A 48 2.22 5.61 10.49
N ILE A 49 1.48 5.15 9.48
CA ILE A 49 0.94 6.00 8.41
C ILE A 49 -0.57 5.83 8.38
N ILE A 50 -1.26 6.89 8.76
CA ILE A 50 -2.74 6.95 8.78
C ILE A 50 -3.23 8.19 8.04
N MET A 51 -4.40 8.07 7.43
CA MET A 51 -5.11 9.17 6.80
C MET A 51 -6.49 9.31 7.43
N PHE A 52 -6.86 10.51 7.85
CA PHE A 52 -8.16 10.79 8.46
C PHE A 52 -8.62 12.22 8.15
N ARG A 53 -9.91 12.50 8.37
CA ARG A 53 -10.47 13.83 8.22
C ARG A 53 -10.42 14.58 9.57
N GLN A 54 -9.96 15.82 9.56
CA GLN A 54 -9.98 16.72 10.71
C GLN A 54 -10.43 18.10 10.26
N ASP A 55 -11.60 18.53 10.75
CA ASP A 55 -12.24 19.78 10.36
C ASP A 55 -12.42 19.89 8.82
N GLU A 56 -11.86 20.94 8.22
CA GLU A 56 -11.83 21.18 6.77
C GLU A 56 -10.66 20.48 6.05
N PHE A 57 -9.79 19.79 6.78
CA PHE A 57 -8.59 19.15 6.24
C PHE A 57 -8.70 17.63 6.19
N ILE A 58 -7.91 17.06 5.30
CA ILE A 58 -7.55 15.65 5.27
C ILE A 58 -6.10 15.59 5.74
N VAL A 59 -5.87 14.83 6.80
CA VAL A 59 -4.59 14.77 7.49
C VAL A 59 -3.93 13.43 7.19
N VAL A 60 -2.72 13.49 6.66
CA VAL A 60 -1.82 12.33 6.57
C VAL A 60 -0.83 12.43 7.72
N SER A 61 -0.93 11.50 8.67
CA SER A 61 -0.02 11.41 9.82
C SER A 61 1.00 10.31 9.58
N ILE A 62 2.29 10.64 9.74
CA ILE A 62 3.44 9.78 9.50
C ILE A 62 4.36 9.89 10.71
N ASP A 63 4.43 8.86 11.56
CA ASP A 63 5.22 8.83 12.81
C ASP A 63 5.08 10.15 13.62
N SER A 64 3.85 10.58 13.88
CA SER A 64 3.46 11.83 14.57
C SER A 64 3.65 13.14 13.80
N ARG A 65 4.23 13.13 12.58
CA ARG A 65 4.26 14.30 11.70
C ARG A 65 2.98 14.38 10.89
N ARG A 66 2.32 15.54 10.86
CA ARG A 66 1.04 15.74 10.18
C ARG A 66 1.21 16.61 8.95
N VAL A 67 0.67 16.13 7.83
CA VAL A 67 0.53 16.88 6.59
C VAL A 67 -0.95 17.20 6.42
N TYR A 68 -1.31 18.49 6.42
CA TYR A 68 -2.68 18.96 6.30
C TYR A 68 -2.97 19.34 4.85
N LEU A 69 -3.96 18.70 4.25
CA LEU A 69 -4.31 18.84 2.84
C LEU A 69 -5.79 19.17 2.71
N ARG A 70 -6.14 19.96 1.70
CA ARG A 70 -7.55 20.26 1.39
C ARG A 70 -8.11 19.36 0.29
N SER A 71 -7.24 18.78 -0.53
CA SER A 71 -7.60 17.86 -1.61
C SER A 71 -7.47 16.41 -1.15
N ASN A 72 -8.52 15.62 -1.36
CA ASN A 72 -8.49 14.17 -1.12
C ASN A 72 -7.51 13.47 -2.06
N VAL A 73 -7.42 13.94 -3.30
CA VAL A 73 -6.52 13.38 -4.31
C VAL A 73 -5.06 13.58 -3.88
N GLU A 74 -4.70 14.78 -3.41
CA GLU A 74 -3.35 15.05 -2.89
C GLU A 74 -3.04 14.26 -1.60
N ALA A 75 -4.03 14.11 -0.71
CA ALA A 75 -3.89 13.30 0.49
C ALA A 75 -3.62 11.83 0.18
N LYS A 76 -4.39 11.23 -0.74
CA LYS A 76 -4.15 9.87 -1.23
C LYS A 76 -2.78 9.73 -1.89
N TYR A 77 -2.39 10.71 -2.71
CA TYR A 77 -1.07 10.71 -3.37
C TYR A 77 0.07 10.62 -2.35
N ILE A 78 0.04 11.47 -1.32
CA ILE A 78 1.04 11.49 -0.24
C ILE A 78 0.95 10.22 0.61
N PHE A 79 -0.27 9.77 0.93
CA PHE A 79 -0.49 8.58 1.75
C PHE A 79 0.07 7.32 1.09
N TYR A 80 -0.23 7.05 -0.18
CA TYR A 80 0.27 5.87 -0.89
C TYR A 80 1.79 5.93 -1.11
N SER A 81 2.32 7.11 -1.41
CA SER A 81 3.76 7.32 -1.49
C SER A 81 4.48 7.04 -0.16
N ALA A 82 3.90 7.52 0.95
CA ALA A 82 4.42 7.28 2.29
C ALA A 82 4.36 5.78 2.65
N LYS A 83 3.26 5.09 2.29
CA LYS A 83 3.11 3.64 2.50
C LYS A 83 4.16 2.82 1.77
N ARG A 84 4.70 3.33 0.65
CA ARG A 84 5.82 2.74 -0.08
C ARG A 84 7.19 3.08 0.53
N GLY A 85 7.24 3.97 1.50
CA GLY A 85 8.47 4.44 2.14
C GLY A 85 9.24 5.48 1.32
N GLN A 86 8.60 6.16 0.36
CA GLN A 86 9.26 7.13 -0.49
C GLN A 86 9.35 8.50 0.18
N GLU A 87 10.57 9.03 0.30
CA GLU A 87 10.82 10.36 0.86
C GLU A 87 10.71 11.47 -0.20
N ASN A 88 11.14 11.18 -1.43
CA ASN A 88 11.18 12.14 -2.52
C ASN A 88 10.23 11.67 -3.61
N ILE A 89 9.15 12.42 -3.83
CA ILE A 89 8.14 12.09 -4.83
C ILE A 89 7.98 13.21 -5.85
N PRO A 90 7.55 12.92 -7.08
CA PRO A 90 7.23 13.94 -8.06
C PRO A 90 6.22 14.97 -7.53
N SER A 91 6.45 16.26 -7.76
CA SER A 91 5.50 17.30 -7.38
C SER A 91 4.19 17.18 -8.17
N PRO A 92 3.01 17.15 -7.50
CA PRO A 92 1.72 16.88 -8.14
C PRO A 92 1.20 18.00 -9.06
N ALA A 93 1.78 19.21 -9.01
CA ALA A 93 1.20 20.42 -9.61
C ALA A 93 0.89 20.33 -11.12
N ASN A 94 1.55 19.46 -11.87
CA ASN A 94 1.33 19.25 -13.30
C ASN A 94 1.12 17.77 -13.65
N LEU A 95 0.78 16.94 -12.67
CA LEU A 95 0.58 15.51 -12.83
C LEU A 95 -0.90 15.19 -12.84
N ASP A 96 -1.29 14.24 -13.68
CA ASP A 96 -2.60 13.60 -13.58
C ASP A 96 -2.58 12.55 -12.45
N ILE A 97 -2.50 13.05 -11.22
CA ILE A 97 -2.45 12.20 -10.02
C ILE A 97 -3.78 11.49 -9.77
N ASP A 98 -4.89 12.03 -10.26
CA ASP A 98 -6.23 11.43 -10.07
C ASP A 98 -6.37 10.13 -10.88
N SER A 99 -5.97 10.16 -12.15
CA SER A 99 -5.93 8.93 -12.96
C SER A 99 -4.89 7.93 -12.44
N ALA A 100 -3.75 8.39 -11.92
CA ALA A 100 -2.75 7.52 -11.33
C ALA A 100 -3.26 6.81 -10.08
N ILE A 101 -3.93 7.53 -9.19
CA ILE A 101 -4.58 6.99 -7.99
C ILE A 101 -5.68 6.00 -8.39
N SER A 102 -6.53 6.36 -9.34
CA SER A 102 -7.63 5.50 -9.77
C SER A 102 -7.14 4.16 -10.34
N ARG A 103 -6.08 4.18 -11.15
CA ARG A 103 -5.45 2.95 -11.67
C ARG A 103 -4.81 2.13 -10.55
N PHE A 104 -4.12 2.78 -9.62
CA PHE A 104 -3.50 2.10 -8.48
C PHE A 104 -4.54 1.46 -7.56
N GLU A 105 -5.62 2.16 -7.22
CA GLU A 105 -6.72 1.63 -6.40
C GLU A 105 -7.40 0.44 -7.10
N HIS A 106 -7.57 0.49 -8.42
CA HIS A 106 -8.07 -0.65 -9.20
C HIS A 106 -7.14 -1.88 -9.09
N ASP A 107 -5.82 -1.69 -9.17
CA ASP A 107 -4.85 -2.78 -9.01
C ASP A 107 -4.83 -3.34 -7.58
N LEU A 108 -5.01 -2.47 -6.57
CA LEU A 108 -5.18 -2.89 -5.18
C LEU A 108 -6.45 -3.74 -5.00
N ASP A 109 -7.59 -3.30 -5.52
CA ASP A 109 -8.86 -4.03 -5.45
C ASP A 109 -8.77 -5.40 -6.14
N ALA A 110 -8.11 -5.46 -7.29
CA ALA A 110 -7.85 -6.71 -7.99
C ALA A 110 -7.00 -7.67 -7.13
N THR A 111 -5.95 -7.15 -6.50
CA THR A 111 -5.08 -7.96 -5.61
C THR A 111 -5.82 -8.41 -4.36
N LEU A 112 -6.60 -7.52 -3.73
CA LEU A 112 -7.43 -7.86 -2.57
C LEU A 112 -8.46 -8.95 -2.92
N SER A 113 -9.02 -8.91 -4.14
CA SER A 113 -9.91 -9.95 -4.64
C SER A 113 -9.19 -11.29 -4.77
N MET A 114 -7.95 -11.32 -5.28
CA MET A 114 -7.11 -12.53 -5.31
C MET A 114 -6.89 -13.10 -3.90
N ILE A 115 -6.53 -12.23 -2.94
CA ILE A 115 -6.34 -12.63 -1.54
C ILE A 115 -7.61 -13.26 -0.97
N ASN A 116 -8.77 -12.61 -1.17
CA ASN A 116 -10.04 -13.09 -0.61
C ASN A 116 -10.47 -14.43 -1.22
N VAL A 117 -10.20 -14.66 -2.50
CA VAL A 117 -10.47 -15.96 -3.16
C VAL A 117 -9.57 -17.05 -2.61
N GLU A 118 -8.25 -16.84 -2.63
CA GLU A 118 -7.24 -17.81 -2.20
C GLU A 118 -7.33 -18.13 -0.70
N CYS A 119 -7.73 -17.15 0.12
CA CYS A 119 -7.79 -17.27 1.58
C CYS A 119 -9.23 -17.42 2.11
N SER A 120 -10.22 -17.70 1.25
CA SER A 120 -11.64 -17.76 1.61
C SER A 120 -11.95 -18.73 2.77
N ASN A 121 -11.19 -19.81 2.90
CA ASN A 121 -11.34 -20.83 3.95
C ASN A 121 -10.42 -20.59 5.16
N PHE A 122 -9.66 -19.49 5.18
CA PHE A 122 -8.71 -19.21 6.25
C PHE A 122 -9.41 -18.49 7.40
N SER A 123 -8.85 -18.63 8.61
CA SER A 123 -9.23 -17.78 9.74
C SER A 123 -8.96 -16.30 9.42
N GLN A 124 -9.70 -15.39 10.05
CA GLN A 124 -9.47 -13.95 9.85
C GLN A 124 -8.02 -13.53 10.14
N LYS A 125 -7.40 -14.15 11.16
CA LYS A 125 -5.99 -13.91 11.49
C LYS A 125 -5.09 -14.27 10.30
N ASN A 126 -5.25 -15.46 9.74
CA ASN A 126 -4.41 -15.91 8.62
C ASN A 126 -4.68 -15.09 7.35
N GLN A 127 -5.91 -14.64 7.12
CA GLN A 127 -6.22 -13.71 6.02
C GLN A 127 -5.47 -12.38 6.19
N ASN A 128 -5.46 -11.83 7.41
CA ASN A 128 -4.72 -10.60 7.72
C ASN A 128 -3.20 -10.80 7.58
N ASP A 129 -2.68 -11.95 8.00
CA ASP A 129 -1.26 -12.28 7.85
C ASP A 129 -0.85 -12.36 6.36
N VAL A 130 -1.70 -12.97 5.50
CA VAL A 130 -1.48 -12.96 4.05
C VAL A 130 -1.51 -11.53 3.49
N ARG A 131 -2.50 -10.70 3.85
CA ARG A 131 -2.59 -9.30 3.39
C ARG A 131 -1.34 -8.50 3.73
N LEU A 132 -0.86 -8.65 4.96
CA LEU A 132 0.34 -7.95 5.41
C LEU A 132 1.59 -8.44 4.66
N LEU A 133 1.71 -9.75 4.44
CA LEU A 133 2.85 -10.31 3.70
C LEU A 133 2.82 -9.90 2.22
N VAL A 134 1.66 -9.94 1.55
CA VAL A 134 1.51 -9.46 0.18
C VAL A 134 1.86 -7.98 0.09
N SER A 135 1.38 -7.14 1.02
CA SER A 135 1.74 -5.72 1.09
C SER A 135 3.25 -5.53 1.11
N LYS A 136 3.95 -6.27 2.00
CA LYS A 136 5.41 -6.19 2.15
C LYS A 136 6.16 -6.69 0.92
N LEU A 137 5.68 -7.74 0.26
CA LEU A 137 6.28 -8.27 -0.96
C LEU A 137 6.12 -7.31 -2.15
N LEU A 138 5.01 -6.58 -2.20
CA LEU A 138 4.81 -5.44 -3.11
C LEU A 138 5.56 -4.18 -2.65
N GLY A 139 6.16 -4.23 -1.45
CA GLY A 139 7.03 -3.23 -0.87
C GLY A 139 6.33 -2.10 -0.11
N TYR A 140 5.08 -2.30 0.28
CA TYR A 140 4.32 -1.39 1.12
C TYR A 140 4.37 -1.85 2.59
N SER A 141 4.26 -0.92 3.54
CA SER A 141 4.24 -1.26 4.98
C SER A 141 2.97 -2.01 5.38
N ASP A 142 1.82 -1.56 4.88
CA ASP A 142 0.49 -2.19 4.98
C ASP A 142 -0.51 -1.42 4.08
N ILE A 143 -1.07 -2.06 3.05
CA ILE A 143 -1.90 -1.38 2.02
C ILE A 143 -3.29 -2.03 1.79
N PHE A 144 -3.61 -3.15 2.45
CA PHE A 144 -4.84 -3.94 2.24
C PHE A 144 -5.68 -4.14 3.51
#